data_AF-A0A9P6BUT6-F1
#
_entry.id   AF-A0A9P6BUT6-F1
#
_cell.length_a   1.000
_cell.length_b   1.000
_cell.length_c   1.000
_cell.angle_alpha   90.00
_cell.angle_beta   90.00
_cell.angle_gamma   90.00
#
_symmetry.space_group_name_H-M   'P 1'
#
loop_
_entity.id
_entity.type
_entity.pdbx_description
1 polymer ?
#
loop_
_entity_poly.entity_id
_entity_poly.type
_entity_poly.pdbx_seq_one_letter_code
_entity_poly.pdbx_strand_id
1 'polypeptide(L)'
;LLPGSQSNDILHAVESRLQEQYPFQLTEKDPVVIMDGRDESVYAWITANYLLNTICANTPRDTPTYAVLDLGGASTQIVFEPVFTSDARLEEGEHKYDLVFGGKKHILYQHSYL
;
A
#
# COMPACT_ATOMS: atom_id res chain seq x y z
N LEU A 1 -18.08 -9.58 2.28
CA LEU A 1 -19.36 -9.15 1.66
C LEU A 1 -19.95 -10.23 0.76
N LEU A 2 -19.13 -10.97 0.01
CA LEU A 2 -19.59 -12.17 -0.68
C LEU A 2 -19.69 -13.35 0.31
N PRO A 3 -20.76 -14.17 0.23
CA PRO A 3 -20.94 -15.32 1.11
C PRO A 3 -20.11 -16.54 0.67
N GLY A 4 -19.76 -17.39 1.65
CA GLY A 4 -19.15 -18.69 1.40
C GLY A 4 -17.79 -18.61 0.69
N SER A 5 -17.59 -19.47 -0.31
CA SER A 5 -16.34 -19.57 -1.09
C SER A 5 -16.27 -18.61 -2.28
N GLN A 6 -17.31 -17.80 -2.54
CA GLN A 6 -17.42 -17.05 -3.80
C GLN A 6 -16.22 -16.14 -4.07
N SER A 7 -15.66 -15.50 -3.04
CA SER A 7 -14.46 -14.68 -3.19
C SER A 7 -13.27 -15.53 -3.66
N ASN A 8 -13.07 -16.71 -3.07
CA ASN A 8 -11.97 -17.61 -3.42
C ASN A 8 -12.17 -18.21 -4.82
N ASP A 9 -13.41 -18.54 -5.17
CA ASP A 9 -13.75 -19.08 -6.50
C ASP A 9 -13.41 -18.06 -7.61
N ILE A 10 -13.65 -16.77 -7.36
CA ILE A 10 -13.25 -15.68 -8.28
C ILE A 10 -11.73 -15.58 -8.37
N LEU A 11 -11.01 -15.57 -7.24
CA LEU A 11 -9.54 -15.46 -7.23
C LEU A 11 -8.91 -16.61 -8.02
N HIS A 12 -9.36 -17.85 -7.79
CA HIS A 12 -8.88 -19.03 -8.52
C HIS A 12 -9.19 -18.94 -10.02
N ALA A 13 -10.41 -18.52 -10.40
CA ALA A 13 -10.76 -18.37 -11.80
C ALA A 13 -9.88 -17.33 -12.52
N VAL A 14 -9.55 -16.23 -11.85
CA VAL A 14 -8.64 -15.20 -12.37
C VAL A 14 -7.21 -15.75 -12.50
N GLU A 15 -6.70 -16.44 -11.48
CA GLU A 15 -5.38 -17.03 -11.49
C GLU A 15 -5.21 -18.07 -12.63
N SER A 16 -6.16 -19.01 -12.76
CA SER A 16 -6.15 -20.00 -13.85
C SER A 16 -6.18 -19.32 -15.22
N ARG A 17 -7.00 -18.28 -15.40
CA ARG A 17 -7.05 -17.52 -16.65
C ARG A 17 -5.70 -16.86 -16.97
N LEU A 18 -5.03 -16.28 -15.97
CA LEU A 18 -3.72 -15.66 -16.14
C LEU A 18 -2.66 -16.68 -16.56
N GLN A 19 -2.64 -17.85 -15.91
CA GLN A 19 -1.67 -18.93 -16.19
C GLN A 19 -1.90 -19.60 -17.55
N GLU A 20 -3.15 -19.84 -17.94
CA GLU A 20 -3.47 -20.62 -19.13
C GLU A 20 -3.40 -19.81 -20.43
N GLN A 21 -3.57 -18.49 -20.36
CA GLN A 21 -3.90 -17.67 -21.53
C GLN A 21 -2.91 -16.55 -21.80
N TYR A 22 -2.09 -16.21 -20.81
CA TYR A 22 -1.11 -15.14 -20.91
C TYR A 22 0.30 -15.65 -20.59
N PRO A 23 1.33 -15.08 -21.22
CA PRO A 23 2.71 -15.51 -21.03
C PRO A 23 3.36 -14.86 -19.79
N PHE A 24 2.58 -14.28 -18.87
CA PHE A 24 3.12 -13.58 -17.72
C PHE A 24 3.54 -14.56 -16.62
N GLN A 25 4.69 -14.30 -16.01
CA GLN A 25 5.14 -15.06 -14.85
C GLN A 25 4.37 -14.58 -13.61
N LEU A 26 3.68 -15.50 -12.96
CA LEU A 26 3.07 -15.26 -11.66
C LEU A 26 4.06 -15.60 -10.55
N THR A 27 3.97 -14.89 -9.44
CA THR A 27 4.73 -15.22 -8.23
C THR A 27 4.25 -16.56 -7.67
N GLU A 28 5.16 -17.32 -7.05
CA GLU A 28 4.84 -18.61 -6.44
C GLU A 28 3.88 -18.49 -5.25
N LYS A 29 3.82 -17.32 -4.62
CA LYS A 29 2.98 -17.08 -3.44
C LYS A 29 1.95 -15.99 -3.73
N ASP A 30 0.69 -16.31 -3.46
CA ASP A 30 -0.46 -15.40 -3.50
C ASP A 30 -0.48 -14.45 -4.72
N PRO A 31 -0.34 -14.96 -5.97
CA PRO A 31 -0.23 -14.11 -7.15
C PRO A 31 -1.52 -13.33 -7.47
N VAL A 32 -2.66 -13.82 -6.99
CA VAL A 32 -3.97 -13.17 -7.10
C VAL A 32 -4.63 -13.26 -5.73
N VAL A 33 -4.74 -12.11 -5.05
CA VAL A 33 -5.24 -12.05 -3.67
C VAL A 33 -6.06 -10.78 -3.46
N ILE A 34 -6.93 -10.80 -2.45
CA ILE A 34 -7.57 -9.57 -1.97
C ILE A 34 -6.51 -8.74 -1.25
N MET A 35 -6.31 -7.52 -1.72
CA MET A 35 -5.42 -6.56 -1.08
C MET A 35 -6.06 -6.04 0.21
N ASP A 36 -5.28 -5.98 1.28
CA ASP A 36 -5.71 -5.33 2.52
C ASP A 36 -5.74 -3.80 2.35
N GLY A 37 -6.68 -3.11 2.99
CA GLY A 37 -6.79 -1.64 2.91
C GLY A 37 -5.55 -0.89 3.39
N ARG A 38 -4.76 -1.51 4.28
CA ARG A 38 -3.43 -1.02 4.68
C ARG A 38 -2.49 -0.97 3.49
N ASP A 39 -2.40 -2.07 2.75
CA ASP A 39 -1.50 -2.19 1.61
C ASP A 39 -1.95 -1.27 0.48
N GLU A 40 -3.26 -1.18 0.23
CA GLU A 40 -3.85 -0.21 -0.70
C GLU A 40 -3.41 1.22 -0.40
N SER A 41 -3.51 1.64 0.88
CA SER A 41 -3.07 2.96 1.34
C SER A 41 -1.59 3.19 1.05
N VAL A 42 -0.73 2.25 1.45
CA VAL A 42 0.72 2.39 1.30
C VAL A 42 1.13 2.43 -0.17
N TYR A 43 0.53 1.61 -1.03
CA TYR A 43 0.81 1.62 -2.46
C TYR A 43 0.36 2.92 -3.14
N ALA A 44 -0.77 3.50 -2.73
CA ALA A 44 -1.20 4.81 -3.21
C ALA A 44 -0.19 5.91 -2.80
N TRP A 45 0.30 5.87 -1.56
CA TRP A 45 1.34 6.78 -1.08
C TRP A 45 2.66 6.65 -1.85
N ILE A 46 3.12 5.41 -2.09
CA ILE A 46 4.32 5.14 -2.90
C ILE A 46 4.13 5.71 -4.30
N THR A 47 2.98 5.45 -4.93
CA THR A 47 2.69 5.91 -6.29
C THR A 47 2.76 7.43 -6.41
N ALA A 48 2.06 8.15 -5.53
CA ALA A 48 2.02 9.61 -5.55
C ALA A 48 3.42 10.21 -5.32
N ASN A 49 4.13 9.73 -4.29
CA ASN A 49 5.43 10.26 -3.92
C ASN A 49 6.54 9.86 -4.90
N TYR A 50 6.44 8.69 -5.53
CA TYR A 50 7.35 8.29 -6.60
C TYR A 50 7.19 9.19 -7.82
N LEU A 51 5.95 9.43 -8.28
CA LEU A 51 5.67 10.31 -9.41
C LEU A 51 6.05 11.77 -9.15
N LEU A 52 5.93 12.22 -7.90
CA LEU A 52 6.36 13.56 -7.46
C LEU A 52 7.85 13.61 -7.07
N ASN A 53 8.58 12.51 -7.25
CA ASN A 53 10.01 12.40 -7.02
C ASN A 53 10.45 12.77 -5.58
N THR A 54 9.62 12.45 -4.58
CA THR A 54 9.90 12.74 -3.15
C THR A 54 10.51 11.54 -2.41
N ILE A 55 10.42 10.32 -2.96
CA ILE A 55 10.93 9.08 -2.33
C ILE A 55 11.96 8.33 -3.18
N CYS A 56 12.41 8.91 -4.29
CA CYS A 56 13.42 8.31 -5.15
C CYS A 56 14.80 8.29 -4.48
N ALA A 57 15.67 7.40 -4.94
CA ALA A 57 17.02 7.23 -4.37
C ALA A 57 17.88 8.49 -4.47
N ASN A 58 17.67 9.30 -5.51
CA ASN A 58 18.35 10.58 -5.74
C ASN A 58 17.65 11.78 -5.09
N THR A 59 16.48 11.60 -4.48
CA THR A 59 15.80 12.68 -3.78
C THR A 59 16.60 13.07 -2.54
N PRO A 60 16.73 14.36 -2.18
CA PRO A 60 17.27 14.78 -0.90
C PRO A 60 16.58 14.10 0.29
N ARG A 61 17.29 13.95 1.41
CA ARG A 61 16.75 13.23 2.59
C ARG A 61 15.60 13.99 3.25
N ASP A 62 15.68 15.32 3.28
CA ASP A 62 14.72 16.17 3.99
C ASP A 62 13.59 16.67 3.10
N THR A 63 13.41 16.06 1.92
CA THR A 63 12.30 16.38 1.02
C THR A 63 10.98 15.93 1.65
N PRO A 64 10.02 16.84 1.90
CA PRO A 64 8.73 16.47 2.43
C PRO A 64 7.97 15.57 1.45
N THR A 65 7.30 14.56 1.99
CA THR A 65 6.41 13.70 1.21
C THR A 65 4.98 14.23 1.24
N TYR A 66 4.21 13.87 0.23
CA TYR A 66 2.79 14.18 0.16
C TYR A 66 1.98 13.14 0.94
N ALA A 67 0.93 13.61 1.61
CA ALA A 67 -0.11 12.76 2.15
C ALA A 67 -1.04 12.29 1.02
N VAL A 68 -1.63 11.11 1.19
CA VAL A 68 -2.68 10.61 0.30
C VAL A 68 -3.94 10.38 1.11
N LEU A 69 -5.06 10.83 0.53
CA LEU A 69 -6.40 10.53 0.99
C LEU A 69 -7.09 9.82 -0.17
N ASP A 70 -7.40 8.54 0.00
CA ASP A 70 -8.14 7.76 -0.99
C ASP A 70 -9.60 7.67 -0.56
N LEU A 71 -10.50 8.04 -1.45
CA LEU A 71 -11.94 8.13 -1.20
C LEU A 71 -12.64 7.07 -2.04
N GLY A 72 -12.44 5.82 -1.66
CA GLY A 72 -13.07 4.66 -2.27
C GLY A 72 -14.58 4.61 -1.97
N GLY A 73 -15.27 3.71 -2.67
CA GLY A 73 -16.72 3.53 -2.48
C GLY A 73 -17.11 2.80 -1.19
N ALA A 74 -16.25 1.88 -0.72
CA ALA A 74 -16.51 1.05 0.46
C ALA A 74 -15.62 1.42 1.66
N SER A 75 -14.58 2.22 1.45
CA SER A 75 -13.67 2.65 2.49
C SER A 75 -13.01 3.97 2.12
N THR A 76 -12.43 4.62 3.12
CA THR A 76 -11.60 5.81 2.96
C THR A 76 -10.28 5.59 3.66
N GLN A 77 -9.19 5.88 2.97
CA GLN A 77 -7.84 5.66 3.43
C GLN A 77 -7.15 7.00 3.66
N ILE A 78 -6.37 7.08 4.73
CA ILE A 78 -5.47 8.19 5.00
C ILE A 78 -4.07 7.65 5.25
N VAL A 79 -3.08 8.22 4.56
CA VAL A 79 -1.69 7.81 4.70
C VAL A 79 -0.74 8.99 4.54
N PHE A 80 0.23 9.10 5.45
CA PHE A 80 1.25 10.15 5.41
C PHE A 80 2.46 9.78 6.26
N GLU A 81 3.61 10.37 5.94
CA GLU A 81 4.78 10.35 6.81
C GLU A 81 4.69 11.53 7.79
N PRO A 82 4.54 11.29 9.11
CA PRO A 82 4.47 12.36 10.09
C PRO A 82 5.82 13.04 10.27
N VAL A 83 5.77 14.36 10.49
CA VAL A 83 6.93 15.17 10.86
C VAL A 83 6.78 15.54 12.34
N PHE A 84 7.73 15.09 13.15
CA PHE A 84 7.77 15.40 14.58
C PHE A 84 8.70 16.59 14.85
N THR A 85 8.24 17.56 15.64
CA THR A 85 9.01 18.75 16.03
C THR A 85 9.77 18.57 17.35
N SER A 86 9.61 17.42 18.00
CA SER A 86 10.23 17.02 19.26
C SER A 86 10.59 15.52 19.23
N ASP A 87 11.00 14.94 20.35
CA ASP A 87 11.29 13.50 20.48
C ASP A 87 10.05 12.59 20.36
N ALA A 88 8.89 13.15 19.99
CA ALA A 88 7.68 12.40 19.74
C ALA A 88 7.86 11.39 18.59
N ARG A 89 7.17 10.25 18.69
CA ARG A 89 7.18 9.19 17.67
C ARG A 89 5.77 8.67 17.49
N LEU A 90 5.53 8.01 16.36
CA LEU A 90 4.34 7.21 16.16
C LEU A 90 4.32 6.09 17.22
N GLU A 91 3.19 5.98 17.92
CA GLU A 91 2.93 4.87 18.82
C GLU A 91 2.93 3.55 18.03
N GLU A 92 3.29 2.46 18.70
CA GLU A 92 3.22 1.15 18.07
C GLU A 92 1.75 0.73 17.89
N GLY A 93 1.44 0.14 16.74
CA GLY A 93 0.11 -0.40 16.46
C GLY A 93 -0.16 -0.55 14.97
N GLU A 94 -1.36 -1.02 14.65
CA GLU A 94 -1.77 -1.31 13.26
C GLU A 94 -1.68 -0.08 12.34
N HIS A 95 -1.79 1.12 12.89
CA HIS A 95 -1.74 2.38 12.15
C HIS A 95 -0.33 2.80 11.74
N LYS A 96 0.71 2.15 12.26
CA LYS A 96 2.11 2.45 11.94
C LYS A 96 2.62 1.45 10.90
N TYR A 97 3.24 1.95 9.84
CA TYR A 97 3.82 1.14 8.78
C TYR A 97 5.29 1.50 8.56
N ASP A 98 6.17 0.51 8.66
CA ASP A 98 7.60 0.66 8.38
C ASP A 98 7.88 0.28 6.92
N LEU A 99 8.14 1.28 6.07
CA LEU A 99 8.43 1.11 4.65
C LEU A 99 9.92 1.33 4.37
N VAL A 100 10.54 0.46 3.57
CA VAL A 100 11.87 0.71 3.00
C VAL A 100 11.73 0.85 1.50
N PHE A 101 11.97 2.05 0.98
CA PHE A 101 11.85 2.37 -0.44
C PHE A 101 12.96 3.32 -0.87
N GLY A 102 13.51 3.15 -2.09
CA GLY A 102 14.57 4.02 -2.60
C GLY A 102 15.84 4.06 -1.72
N GLY A 103 16.09 3.02 -0.91
CA GLY A 103 17.20 2.98 0.05
C GLY A 103 16.99 3.80 1.33
N LYS A 104 15.77 4.28 1.58
CA LYS A 104 15.39 5.05 2.77
C LYS A 104 14.31 4.32 3.56
N LYS A 105 14.32 4.50 4.89
CA LYS A 105 13.24 4.06 5.76
C LYS A 105 12.25 5.22 5.92
N HIS A 106 10.98 4.93 5.67
CA HIS A 106 9.85 5.82 5.89
C HIS A 106 8.96 5.20 6.96
N ILE A 107 8.53 5.99 7.94
CA ILE A 107 7.57 5.55 8.95
C ILE A 107 6.25 6.22 8.63
N LEU A 108 5.26 5.47 8.18
CA LEU A 108 3.98 6.01 7.74
C LEU A 108 2.92 5.81 8.81
N TYR A 109 2.09 6.82 9.00
CA TYR A 109 0.74 6.62 9.54
C TYR A 109 -0.15 6.14 8.40
N GLN A 110 -0.93 5.10 8.64
CA GLN A 110 -1.95 4.61 7.72
C GLN A 110 -3.22 4.27 8.51
N HIS A 111 -4.38 4.57 7.95
CA HIS A 111 -5.64 4.09 8.48
C HIS A 111 -6.67 3.92 7.38
N SER A 112 -7.43 2.83 7.47
CA SER A 112 -8.55 2.53 6.59
C SER A 112 -9.84 2.61 7.40
N TYR A 113 -10.72 3.53 7.02
CA TYR A 113 -12.08 3.62 7.54
C TYR A 113 -13.01 2.81 6.64
N LEU A 114 -13.59 1.73 7.20
CA LEU A 114 -14.61 0.89 6.57
C LEU A 114 -16.03 1.35 6.95
#